data_AF-A0A2V9Q5P5-F1
#
_entry.id   AF-A0A2V9Q5P5-F1
#
_cell.length_a   1.000
_cell.length_b   1.000
_cell.length_c   1.000
_cell.angle_alpha   90.00
_cell.angle_beta   90.00
_cell.angle_gamma   90.00
#
_symmetry.space_group_name_H-M   'P 1'
#
loop_
_entity.id
_entity.type
_entity.pdbx_description
1 polymer ?
#
loop_
_entity_poly.entity_id
_entity_poly.type
_entity_poly.pdbx_seq_one_letter_code
_entity_poly.pdbx_strand_id
1 'polypeptide(L)'
;MIFHCVNEVDAADCNRTAPQPITHIELPGNPFAPIPTSDGCWIFVSLARTQSKPGRIAVLKRDKGNVSIVRTVPVEDSPAGMVMTHDGKILIAAVGERVAFLDSQRLISGLGPPVLGYWTDGTGDAGHVYVNVTSNDEYLFVSDEAVGTVTVINLARARASSFSTHFTVGKIPVGAAPIALTFSPDERYLYTTSQVMPDSGWPAECRPEFNQQAPPDHPQGAILIVNVSLAKTQPSKSVVATVKAGCNPVRLVISPKGEVAYVTARGDHSLLAFDTKRLLSDSTHALIGRVPVGTAPVGVGVIEDGRKVVVTNSNRFAGGADDRQTLVVLNASRLAAGAAAILGSIPAGGFPREIRLTADRLTLLLTNFTSRTLELIDLQRVPLQPVGR
;
A
#
# COMPACT_ATOMS: atom_id res chain seq x y z
N MET A 1 33.53 7.37 -38.09
CA MET A 1 32.34 6.79 -37.44
C MET A 1 32.24 7.37 -36.05
N ILE A 2 31.34 8.34 -35.85
CA ILE A 2 31.08 8.92 -34.53
C ILE A 2 29.95 8.08 -33.94
N PHE A 3 30.25 7.26 -32.94
CA PHE A 3 29.24 6.61 -32.11
C PHE A 3 28.55 7.69 -31.29
N HIS A 4 27.29 7.99 -31.59
CA HIS A 4 26.43 8.74 -30.68
C HIS A 4 26.14 7.85 -29.46
N CYS A 5 26.67 8.25 -28.31
CA CYS A 5 26.19 7.78 -27.02
C CYS A 5 24.69 8.09 -26.92
N VAL A 6 23.93 7.07 -26.59
CA VAL A 6 22.52 7.19 -26.21
C VAL A 6 22.49 8.09 -24.97
N ASN A 7 21.75 9.20 -25.06
CA ASN A 7 21.57 10.14 -23.95
C ASN A 7 21.16 9.37 -22.68
N GLU A 8 21.99 9.45 -21.65
CA GLU A 8 21.52 9.32 -20.27
C GLU A 8 20.38 10.32 -20.11
N VAL A 9 19.16 9.82 -19.89
CA VAL A 9 18.09 10.67 -19.39
C VAL A 9 18.59 11.16 -18.04
N ASP A 10 18.91 12.46 -17.96
CA ASP A 10 19.43 13.07 -16.76
C ASP A 10 18.40 12.87 -15.64
N ALA A 11 18.66 11.94 -14.72
CA ALA A 11 17.74 11.60 -13.63
C ALA A 11 17.38 12.82 -12.76
N ALA A 12 18.21 13.87 -12.82
CA ALA A 12 17.95 15.18 -12.25
C ALA A 12 16.69 15.86 -12.80
N ASP A 13 16.32 15.60 -14.06
CA ASP A 13 15.20 16.28 -14.73
C ASP A 13 13.85 15.61 -14.44
N CYS A 14 13.84 14.29 -14.28
CA CYS A 14 12.64 13.52 -13.94
C CYS A 14 12.18 13.75 -12.49
N ASN A 15 13.13 13.87 -11.54
CA ASN A 15 12.82 14.08 -10.13
C ASN A 15 12.62 15.54 -9.75
N ARG A 16 12.73 16.47 -10.71
CA ARG A 16 12.44 17.87 -10.50
C ARG A 16 11.04 18.03 -9.88
N THR A 17 10.96 18.87 -8.86
CA THR A 17 9.72 19.16 -8.14
C THR A 17 8.69 19.82 -9.06
N ALA A 18 7.41 19.50 -8.87
CA ALA A 18 6.33 20.13 -9.61
C ALA A 18 6.25 21.65 -9.32
N PRO A 19 5.70 22.48 -10.23
CA PRO A 19 5.63 23.93 -10.02
C PRO A 19 4.92 24.30 -8.71
N GLN A 20 3.82 23.62 -8.40
CA GLN A 20 3.05 23.83 -7.17
C GLN A 20 3.45 22.80 -6.09
N PRO A 21 3.41 23.16 -4.80
CA PRO A 21 3.67 22.23 -3.70
C PRO A 21 2.70 21.04 -3.67
N ILE A 22 1.49 21.23 -4.20
CA ILE A 22 0.50 20.18 -4.42
C ILE A 22 0.07 20.25 -5.89
N THR A 23 0.20 19.14 -6.61
CA THR A 23 -0.19 19.02 -8.02
C THR A 23 -1.12 17.83 -8.19
N HIS A 24 -2.27 18.03 -8.84
CA HIS A 24 -3.22 16.96 -9.13
C HIS A 24 -3.15 16.59 -10.62
N ILE A 25 -3.11 15.29 -10.90
CA ILE A 25 -3.16 14.71 -12.24
C ILE A 25 -4.47 13.95 -12.34
N GLU A 26 -5.36 14.39 -13.23
CA GLU A 26 -6.59 13.66 -13.53
C GLU A 26 -6.29 12.32 -14.20
N LEU A 27 -6.98 11.27 -13.76
CA LEU A 27 -6.80 9.91 -14.26
C LEU A 27 -8.07 9.40 -14.94
N PRO A 28 -7.95 8.55 -15.97
CA PRO A 28 -9.09 8.05 -16.75
C PRO A 28 -9.89 6.94 -16.04
N GLY A 29 -9.75 6.80 -14.72
CA GLY A 29 -10.37 5.77 -13.88
C GLY A 29 -10.06 6.00 -12.39
N ASN A 30 -10.64 5.16 -11.52
CA ASN A 30 -10.48 5.29 -10.07
C ASN A 30 -9.14 4.67 -9.61
N PRO A 31 -8.17 5.46 -9.12
CA PRO A 31 -6.84 4.96 -8.80
C PRO A 31 -6.78 4.20 -7.47
N PHE A 32 -5.95 3.16 -7.42
CA PHE A 32 -5.68 2.39 -6.21
C PHE A 32 -4.24 2.59 -5.73
N ALA A 33 -3.23 2.12 -6.45
CA ALA A 33 -1.82 2.18 -6.04
C ALA A 33 -0.95 2.89 -7.08
N PRO A 34 -0.09 3.85 -6.70
CA PRO A 34 0.92 4.44 -7.56
C PRO A 34 2.30 3.79 -7.32
N ILE A 35 2.99 3.30 -8.34
CA ILE A 35 4.33 2.70 -8.23
C ILE A 35 5.31 3.52 -9.07
N PRO A 36 6.14 4.37 -8.45
CA PRO A 36 7.21 5.06 -9.17
C PRO A 36 8.34 4.09 -9.53
N THR A 37 9.00 4.32 -10.67
CA THR A 37 10.26 3.65 -11.00
C THR A 37 11.41 4.21 -10.16
N SER A 38 12.48 3.43 -10.02
CA SER A 38 13.66 3.81 -9.22
C SER A 38 14.41 5.01 -9.79
N ASP A 39 14.41 5.18 -11.11
CA ASP A 39 14.93 6.38 -11.79
C ASP A 39 14.06 7.63 -11.57
N GLY A 40 12.83 7.45 -11.08
CA GLY A 40 11.85 8.49 -10.85
C GLY A 40 11.20 9.05 -12.12
N CYS A 41 11.48 8.51 -13.31
CA CYS A 41 10.95 9.03 -14.57
C CYS A 41 9.54 8.54 -14.90
N TRP A 42 9.08 7.45 -14.29
CA TRP A 42 7.79 6.84 -14.59
C TRP A 42 7.00 6.54 -13.32
N ILE A 43 5.67 6.59 -13.45
CA ILE A 43 4.74 6.14 -12.42
C ILE A 43 3.71 5.22 -13.06
N PHE A 44 3.55 4.02 -12.51
CA PHE A 44 2.46 3.13 -12.85
C PHE A 44 1.31 3.30 -11.85
N VAL A 45 0.09 3.52 -12.31
CA VAL A 45 -1.07 3.65 -11.42
C VAL A 45 -2.11 2.60 -11.77
N SER A 46 -2.49 1.76 -10.80
CA SER A 46 -3.61 0.83 -10.97
C SER A 46 -4.92 1.60 -10.93
N LEU A 47 -5.76 1.39 -11.94
CA LEU A 47 -7.08 1.98 -12.10
C LEU A 47 -8.13 0.88 -12.05
N ALA A 48 -9.02 0.95 -11.05
CA ALA A 48 -10.08 -0.01 -10.85
C ALA A 48 -11.02 -0.09 -12.07
N ARG A 49 -11.61 -1.27 -12.29
CA ARG A 49 -12.60 -1.44 -13.35
C ARG A 49 -13.86 -0.66 -13.02
N THR A 50 -14.60 -0.28 -14.05
CA THR A 50 -15.95 0.27 -13.92
C THR A 50 -16.93 -0.66 -14.60
N GLN A 51 -18.24 -0.40 -14.50
CA GLN A 51 -19.24 -1.18 -15.24
C GLN A 51 -19.01 -1.15 -16.77
N SER A 52 -18.42 -0.07 -17.30
CA SER A 52 -18.25 0.15 -18.74
C SER A 52 -16.81 0.02 -19.25
N LYS A 53 -15.81 -0.10 -18.36
CA LYS A 53 -14.39 -0.15 -18.73
C LYS A 53 -13.63 -1.21 -17.93
N PRO A 54 -12.77 -2.01 -18.57
CA PRO A 54 -11.90 -2.95 -17.85
C PRO A 54 -10.94 -2.20 -16.93
N GLY A 55 -10.39 -2.91 -15.95
CA GLY A 55 -9.32 -2.40 -15.12
C GLY A 55 -8.06 -2.13 -15.95
N ARG A 56 -7.25 -1.16 -15.52
CA ARG A 56 -6.13 -0.64 -16.31
C ARG A 56 -4.92 -0.30 -15.45
N ILE A 57 -3.73 -0.41 -16.02
CA ILE A 57 -2.52 0.24 -15.52
C ILE A 57 -2.30 1.51 -16.34
N ALA A 58 -2.37 2.67 -15.71
CA ALA A 58 -1.94 3.93 -16.31
C ALA A 58 -0.41 4.06 -16.23
N VAL A 59 0.20 4.49 -17.32
CA VAL A 59 1.64 4.73 -17.43
C VAL A 59 1.85 6.24 -17.56
N LEU A 60 2.42 6.84 -16.52
CA LEU A 60 2.66 8.26 -16.44
C LEU A 60 4.15 8.54 -16.57
N LYS A 61 4.52 9.59 -17.32
CA LYS A 61 5.88 10.09 -17.44
C LYS A 61 6.06 11.33 -16.58
N ARG A 62 7.19 11.41 -15.88
CA ARG A 62 7.69 12.61 -15.19
C ARG A 62 8.79 13.25 -16.02
N ASP A 63 8.69 14.55 -16.25
CA ASP A 63 9.64 15.30 -17.08
C ASP A 63 9.58 16.79 -16.69
N LYS A 64 10.69 17.35 -16.21
CA LYS A 64 10.81 18.77 -15.85
C LYS A 64 9.76 19.26 -14.84
N GLY A 65 9.43 18.42 -13.86
CA GLY A 65 8.39 18.70 -12.86
C GLY A 65 6.95 18.57 -13.37
N ASN A 66 6.75 18.20 -14.63
CA ASN A 66 5.44 17.85 -15.16
C ASN A 66 5.20 16.36 -15.09
N VAL A 67 3.92 15.97 -14.98
CA VAL A 67 3.48 14.59 -15.06
C VAL A 67 2.39 14.48 -16.11
N SER A 68 2.55 13.55 -17.05
CA SER A 68 1.56 13.31 -18.10
C SER A 68 1.28 11.82 -18.25
N ILE A 69 0.03 11.49 -18.59
CA ILE A 69 -0.35 10.11 -18.92
C ILE A 69 0.11 9.84 -20.35
N VAL A 70 0.98 8.84 -20.51
CA VAL A 70 1.47 8.42 -21.84
C VAL A 70 0.52 7.41 -22.46
N ARG A 71 0.03 6.45 -21.65
CA ARG A 71 -0.92 5.42 -22.10
C ARG A 71 -1.60 4.73 -20.94
N THR A 72 -2.60 3.92 -21.26
CA THR A 72 -3.20 2.95 -20.34
C THR A 72 -3.17 1.56 -20.95
N VAL A 73 -2.91 0.55 -20.13
CA VAL A 73 -2.86 -0.85 -20.54
C VAL A 73 -3.98 -1.61 -19.82
N PRO A 74 -4.88 -2.28 -20.54
CA PRO A 74 -5.94 -3.07 -19.90
C PRO A 74 -5.38 -4.31 -19.21
N VAL A 75 -6.03 -4.70 -18.12
CA VAL A 75 -5.85 -5.99 -17.44
C VAL A 75 -7.21 -6.68 -17.30
N GLU A 76 -7.20 -7.98 -17.03
CA GLU A 76 -8.42 -8.82 -17.13
C GLU A 76 -9.50 -8.54 -16.07
N ASP A 77 -9.16 -7.89 -14.95
CA ASP A 77 -10.11 -7.47 -13.91
C ASP A 77 -9.65 -6.16 -13.24
N SER A 78 -10.22 -5.80 -12.09
CA SER A 78 -9.89 -4.59 -11.34
C SER A 78 -8.52 -4.73 -10.65
N PRO A 79 -7.49 -3.97 -11.07
CA PRO A 79 -6.21 -3.96 -10.38
C PRO A 79 -6.31 -3.19 -9.05
N ALA A 80 -5.57 -3.68 -8.06
CA ALA A 80 -5.51 -3.16 -6.71
C ALA A 80 -4.07 -2.77 -6.34
N GLY A 81 -3.54 -3.28 -5.23
CA GLY A 81 -2.15 -3.10 -4.83
C GLY A 81 -1.18 -3.65 -5.87
N MET A 82 -0.04 -2.99 -6.02
CA MET A 82 1.02 -3.35 -6.95
C MET A 82 2.39 -3.27 -6.28
N VAL A 83 3.38 -3.94 -6.87
CA VAL A 83 4.79 -3.89 -6.48
C VAL A 83 5.67 -4.00 -7.73
N MET A 84 6.79 -3.31 -7.74
CA MET A 84 7.84 -3.46 -8.76
C MET A 84 8.92 -4.39 -8.22
N THR A 85 9.43 -5.32 -9.03
CA THR A 85 10.63 -6.08 -8.66
C THR A 85 11.82 -5.14 -8.50
N HIS A 86 12.73 -5.45 -7.60
CA HIS A 86 13.89 -4.62 -7.28
C HIS A 86 14.84 -4.47 -8.49
N ASP A 87 14.87 -5.45 -9.40
CA ASP A 87 15.55 -5.34 -10.70
C ASP A 87 14.86 -4.38 -11.71
N GLY A 88 13.69 -3.84 -11.36
CA GLY A 88 12.92 -2.89 -12.14
C GLY A 88 12.22 -3.46 -13.38
N LYS A 89 12.26 -4.78 -13.60
CA LYS A 89 11.79 -5.40 -14.86
C LYS A 89 10.33 -5.81 -14.86
N ILE A 90 9.76 -6.13 -13.70
CA ILE A 90 8.41 -6.69 -13.60
C ILE A 90 7.58 -5.87 -12.62
N LEU A 91 6.49 -5.29 -13.13
CA LEU A 91 5.40 -4.79 -12.30
C LEU A 91 4.43 -5.94 -12.02
N ILE A 92 4.16 -6.19 -10.75
CA ILE A 92 3.23 -7.22 -10.29
C ILE A 92 2.01 -6.54 -9.70
N ALA A 93 0.81 -6.97 -10.08
CA ALA A 93 -0.45 -6.39 -9.61
C ALA A 93 -1.39 -7.47 -9.10
N ALA A 94 -2.03 -7.23 -7.95
CA ALA A 94 -3.25 -7.94 -7.59
C ALA A 94 -4.40 -7.46 -8.49
N VAL A 95 -5.13 -8.37 -9.12
CA VAL A 95 -6.16 -8.09 -10.13
C VAL A 95 -7.35 -9.01 -9.94
N GLY A 96 -8.29 -8.63 -9.06
CA GLY A 96 -9.43 -9.47 -8.70
C GLY A 96 -8.98 -10.84 -8.18
N GLU A 97 -9.35 -11.90 -8.89
CA GLU A 97 -9.00 -13.31 -8.58
C GLU A 97 -7.68 -13.78 -9.22
N ARG A 98 -6.87 -12.83 -9.71
CA ARG A 98 -5.59 -13.09 -10.36
C ARG A 98 -4.47 -12.21 -9.82
N VAL A 99 -3.24 -12.63 -10.09
CA VAL A 99 -2.05 -11.79 -10.03
C VAL A 99 -1.50 -11.61 -11.44
N ALA A 100 -1.37 -10.36 -11.89
CA ALA A 100 -0.82 -10.03 -13.19
C ALA A 100 0.68 -9.76 -13.09
N PHE A 101 1.46 -10.30 -14.04
CA PHE A 101 2.88 -9.99 -14.20
C PHE A 101 3.06 -9.18 -15.49
N LEU A 102 3.64 -7.99 -15.39
CA LEU A 102 3.80 -7.06 -16.51
C LEU A 102 5.26 -6.65 -16.69
N ASP A 103 5.74 -6.66 -17.93
CA ASP A 103 7.05 -6.15 -18.32
C ASP A 103 7.05 -4.61 -18.27
N SER A 104 7.86 -4.03 -17.40
CA SER A 104 7.91 -2.59 -17.17
C SER A 104 8.41 -1.82 -18.38
N GLN A 105 9.37 -2.37 -19.14
CA GLN A 105 9.93 -1.73 -20.31
C GLN A 105 8.92 -1.71 -21.46
N ARG A 106 8.11 -2.76 -21.62
CA ARG A 106 7.01 -2.78 -22.60
C ARG A 106 5.86 -1.87 -22.19
N LEU A 107 5.58 -1.73 -20.89
CA LEU A 107 4.63 -0.73 -20.39
C LEU A 107 5.09 0.68 -20.79
N ILE A 108 6.37 0.99 -20.61
CA ILE A 108 6.97 2.30 -20.88
C ILE A 108 7.07 2.57 -22.40
N SER A 109 7.75 1.70 -23.13
CA SER A 109 8.04 1.88 -24.55
C SER A 109 6.81 1.68 -25.44
N GLY A 110 5.85 0.89 -24.99
CA GLY A 110 4.70 0.50 -25.79
C GLY A 110 4.98 -0.56 -26.84
N LEU A 111 6.17 -1.15 -26.86
CA LEU A 111 6.60 -2.13 -27.83
C LEU A 111 6.20 -3.55 -27.36
N GLY A 112 5.22 -4.14 -28.05
CA GLY A 112 4.72 -5.48 -27.75
C GLY A 112 3.74 -5.55 -26.57
N PRO A 113 3.13 -6.72 -26.32
CA PRO A 113 2.22 -6.92 -25.20
C PRO A 113 3.00 -6.87 -23.88
N PRO A 114 2.62 -5.99 -22.93
CA PRO A 114 3.32 -5.88 -21.65
C PRO A 114 2.91 -6.94 -20.63
N VAL A 115 1.72 -7.52 -20.74
CA VAL A 115 1.28 -8.59 -19.83
C VAL A 115 2.02 -9.88 -20.19
N LEU A 116 2.83 -10.36 -19.25
CA LEU A 116 3.62 -11.59 -19.38
C LEU A 116 2.80 -12.84 -19.02
N GLY A 117 1.84 -12.69 -18.12
CA GLY A 117 0.93 -13.76 -17.72
C GLY A 117 0.12 -13.39 -16.48
N TYR A 118 -0.78 -14.30 -16.12
CA TYR A 118 -1.56 -14.23 -14.90
C TYR A 118 -1.36 -15.51 -14.09
N TRP A 119 -1.32 -15.37 -12.77
CA TRP A 119 -1.47 -16.46 -11.84
C TRP A 119 -2.86 -16.40 -11.19
N THR A 120 -3.41 -17.57 -10.88
CA THR A 120 -4.61 -17.74 -10.05
C THR A 120 -4.38 -18.94 -9.15
N ASP A 121 -4.98 -18.94 -7.97
CA ASP A 121 -5.05 -20.13 -7.11
C ASP A 121 -6.12 -21.13 -7.56
N GLY A 122 -6.93 -20.78 -8.57
CA GLY A 122 -7.94 -21.63 -9.17
C GLY A 122 -9.24 -21.73 -8.37
N THR A 123 -9.39 -21.01 -7.26
CA THR A 123 -10.62 -21.04 -6.45
C THR A 123 -11.64 -20.00 -6.92
N GLY A 124 -11.16 -18.87 -7.44
CA GLY A 124 -12.00 -17.80 -8.00
C GLY A 124 -12.73 -16.97 -6.95
N ASP A 125 -12.28 -17.00 -5.71
CA ASP A 125 -12.89 -16.33 -4.56
C ASP A 125 -11.88 -15.66 -3.61
N ALA A 126 -10.60 -15.61 -3.97
CA ALA A 126 -9.51 -15.11 -3.14
C ALA A 126 -9.59 -13.60 -2.88
N GLY A 127 -10.08 -12.81 -3.85
CA GLY A 127 -10.16 -11.35 -3.76
C GLY A 127 -8.81 -10.71 -3.46
N HIS A 128 -7.81 -10.90 -4.33
CA HIS A 128 -6.45 -10.39 -4.07
C HIS A 128 -6.43 -8.86 -4.02
N VAL A 129 -5.85 -8.32 -2.95
CA VAL A 129 -5.89 -6.86 -2.69
C VAL A 129 -4.50 -6.21 -2.69
N TYR A 130 -3.46 -6.91 -2.24
CA TYR A 130 -2.07 -6.42 -2.19
C TYR A 130 -1.08 -7.50 -2.55
N VAL A 131 0.08 -7.05 -3.04
CA VAL A 131 1.23 -7.88 -3.35
C VAL A 131 2.51 -7.23 -2.84
N ASN A 132 3.48 -8.01 -2.38
CA ASN A 132 4.83 -7.54 -2.10
C ASN A 132 5.88 -8.65 -2.34
N VAL A 133 7.10 -8.28 -2.70
CA VAL A 133 8.19 -9.21 -3.03
C VAL A 133 9.34 -9.08 -2.05
N THR A 134 10.06 -10.18 -1.82
CA THR A 134 11.32 -10.14 -1.07
C THR A 134 12.38 -9.32 -1.81
N SER A 135 13.35 -8.76 -1.09
CA SER A 135 14.42 -7.89 -1.62
C SER A 135 15.25 -8.49 -2.74
N ASN A 136 15.30 -9.83 -2.80
CA ASN A 136 15.98 -10.60 -3.84
C ASN A 136 15.06 -11.02 -5.01
N ASP A 137 13.81 -10.57 -5.03
CA ASP A 137 12.79 -10.91 -6.04
C ASP A 137 12.52 -12.42 -6.22
N GLU A 138 12.82 -13.25 -5.21
CA GLU A 138 12.61 -14.70 -5.30
C GLU A 138 11.22 -15.15 -4.86
N TYR A 139 10.60 -14.43 -3.92
CA TYR A 139 9.29 -14.79 -3.37
C TYR A 139 8.34 -13.60 -3.41
N LEU A 140 7.09 -13.91 -3.75
CA LEU A 140 5.97 -12.99 -3.79
C LEU A 140 4.94 -13.40 -2.73
N PHE A 141 4.44 -12.43 -2.00
CA PHE A 141 3.34 -12.58 -1.05
C PHE A 141 2.13 -11.84 -1.58
N VAL A 142 0.96 -12.47 -1.50
CA VAL A 142 -0.32 -11.96 -2.01
C VAL A 142 -1.33 -11.99 -0.88
N SER A 143 -2.00 -10.87 -0.61
CA SER A 143 -3.05 -10.80 0.40
C SER A 143 -4.38 -11.16 -0.23
N ASP A 144 -4.99 -12.23 0.26
CA ASP A 144 -6.25 -12.80 -0.24
C ASP A 144 -7.39 -12.37 0.70
N GLU A 145 -7.99 -11.20 0.41
CA GLU A 145 -8.87 -10.49 1.34
C GLU A 145 -10.11 -11.31 1.69
N ALA A 146 -10.70 -11.99 0.70
CA ALA A 146 -11.99 -12.67 0.85
C ALA A 146 -11.89 -14.03 1.56
N VAL A 147 -10.72 -14.68 1.53
CA VAL A 147 -10.50 -16.03 2.10
C VAL A 147 -9.60 -16.03 3.34
N GLY A 148 -9.09 -14.87 3.75
CA GLY A 148 -8.37 -14.72 5.01
C GLY A 148 -6.97 -15.33 5.03
N THR A 149 -6.29 -15.31 3.88
CA THR A 149 -4.94 -15.86 3.74
C THR A 149 -3.94 -14.89 3.14
N VAL A 150 -2.66 -15.16 3.34
CA VAL A 150 -1.58 -14.66 2.49
C VAL A 150 -1.04 -15.81 1.66
N THR A 151 -1.14 -15.74 0.34
CA THR A 151 -0.51 -16.73 -0.55
C THR A 151 0.96 -16.42 -0.76
N VAL A 152 1.80 -17.46 -0.70
CA VAL A 152 3.24 -17.40 -0.96
C VAL A 152 3.52 -18.04 -2.32
N ILE A 153 4.20 -17.30 -3.19
CA ILE A 153 4.59 -17.70 -4.55
C ILE A 153 6.11 -17.69 -4.67
N ASN A 154 6.67 -18.74 -5.27
CA ASN A 154 8.06 -18.76 -5.70
C ASN A 154 8.18 -17.99 -7.03
N LEU A 155 8.50 -16.70 -6.93
CA LEU A 155 8.59 -15.79 -8.07
C LEU A 155 9.75 -16.15 -9.00
N ALA A 156 10.88 -16.62 -8.47
CA ALA A 156 12.00 -17.09 -9.30
C ALA A 156 11.58 -18.23 -10.23
N ARG A 157 10.85 -19.22 -9.70
CA ARG A 157 10.28 -20.33 -10.48
C ARG A 157 9.23 -19.84 -11.47
N ALA A 158 8.39 -18.88 -11.07
CA ALA A 158 7.40 -18.27 -11.96
C ALA A 158 8.06 -17.61 -13.18
N ARG A 159 9.14 -16.84 -12.96
CA ARG A 159 9.93 -16.23 -14.04
C ARG A 159 10.58 -17.27 -14.94
N ALA A 160 11.19 -18.30 -14.35
CA ALA A 160 11.87 -19.37 -15.09
C ALA A 160 10.92 -20.16 -15.99
N SER A 161 9.64 -20.27 -15.61
CA SER A 161 8.63 -20.96 -16.42
C SER A 161 7.81 -20.03 -17.32
N SER A 162 8.20 -18.75 -17.47
CA SER A 162 7.40 -17.76 -18.21
C SER A 162 5.95 -17.69 -17.71
N PHE A 163 5.75 -17.80 -16.40
CA PHE A 163 4.47 -17.76 -15.72
C PHE A 163 3.47 -18.85 -16.14
N SER A 164 3.95 -19.98 -16.69
CA SER A 164 3.10 -21.02 -17.27
C SER A 164 2.87 -22.26 -16.38
N THR A 165 3.57 -22.38 -15.26
CA THR A 165 3.52 -23.57 -14.37
C THR A 165 2.92 -23.25 -13.01
N HIS A 166 2.61 -24.25 -12.19
CA HIS A 166 2.32 -24.04 -10.78
C HIS A 166 3.60 -23.68 -9.99
N PHE A 167 3.60 -22.52 -9.33
CA PHE A 167 4.72 -21.99 -8.53
C PHE A 167 4.28 -21.48 -7.15
N THR A 168 3.06 -21.86 -6.73
CA THR A 168 2.57 -21.58 -5.39
C THR A 168 3.33 -22.45 -4.38
N VAL A 169 3.78 -21.82 -3.29
CA VAL A 169 4.41 -22.51 -2.15
C VAL A 169 3.33 -22.96 -1.17
N GLY A 170 2.34 -22.10 -0.91
CA GLY A 170 1.17 -22.40 -0.10
C GLY A 170 0.54 -21.14 0.49
N LYS A 171 -0.38 -21.31 1.43
CA LYS A 171 -1.16 -20.24 2.06
C LYS A 171 -0.86 -20.12 3.55
N ILE A 172 -0.82 -18.89 4.04
CA ILE A 172 -0.65 -18.51 5.45
C ILE A 172 -2.03 -18.08 5.97
N PRO A 173 -2.64 -18.79 6.93
CA PRO A 173 -3.88 -18.34 7.56
C PRO A 173 -3.61 -17.10 8.40
N VAL A 174 -4.35 -16.02 8.17
CA VAL A 174 -4.10 -14.74 8.85
C VAL A 174 -5.34 -14.05 9.42
N GLY A 175 -6.53 -14.63 9.30
CA GLY A 175 -7.77 -14.01 9.77
C GLY A 175 -8.48 -13.22 8.67
N ALA A 176 -9.59 -12.56 8.99
CA ALA A 176 -10.49 -12.01 7.97
C ALA A 176 -10.00 -10.67 7.40
N ALA A 177 -10.16 -10.52 6.08
CA ALA A 177 -9.77 -9.34 5.31
C ALA A 177 -8.32 -8.89 5.59
N PRO A 178 -7.31 -9.74 5.32
CA PRO A 178 -5.92 -9.34 5.39
C PRO A 178 -5.60 -8.33 4.29
N ILE A 179 -4.75 -7.35 4.59
CA ILE A 179 -4.39 -6.33 3.59
C ILE A 179 -2.91 -5.97 3.53
N ALA A 180 -2.31 -5.46 4.61
CA ALA A 180 -0.93 -4.98 4.54
C ALA A 180 0.06 -6.14 4.31
N LEU A 181 1.13 -5.89 3.56
CA LEU A 181 2.26 -6.81 3.39
C LEU A 181 3.56 -6.03 3.51
N THR A 182 4.07 -5.88 4.74
CA THR A 182 5.24 -5.03 5.02
C THR A 182 6.38 -5.84 5.64
N PHE A 183 7.51 -5.93 4.97
CA PHE A 183 8.70 -6.57 5.52
C PHE A 183 9.37 -5.71 6.60
N SER A 184 9.95 -6.36 7.62
CA SER A 184 10.99 -5.74 8.44
C SER A 184 12.18 -5.33 7.56
N PRO A 185 12.97 -4.32 7.96
CA PRO A 185 14.15 -3.91 7.19
C PRO A 185 15.17 -5.03 6.94
N ASP A 186 15.24 -6.02 7.82
CA ASP A 186 16.09 -7.22 7.71
C ASP A 186 15.39 -8.41 7.02
N GLU A 187 14.14 -8.23 6.58
CA GLU A 187 13.25 -9.24 5.98
C GLU A 187 13.11 -10.56 6.75
N ARG A 188 13.44 -10.59 8.05
CA ARG A 188 13.15 -11.77 8.88
C ARG A 188 11.65 -11.95 9.07
N TYR A 189 10.91 -10.84 9.09
CA TYR A 189 9.48 -10.83 9.34
C TYR A 189 8.72 -10.10 8.25
N LEU A 190 7.54 -10.61 7.93
CA LEU A 190 6.50 -9.94 7.17
C LEU A 190 5.34 -9.63 8.13
N TYR A 191 4.93 -8.38 8.18
CA TYR A 191 3.81 -7.90 8.97
C TYR A 191 2.60 -7.75 8.07
N THR A 192 1.49 -8.37 8.48
CA THR A 192 0.19 -8.20 7.84
C THR A 192 -0.87 -7.76 8.84
N THR A 193 -1.87 -7.03 8.35
CA THR A 193 -3.01 -6.62 9.15
C THR A 193 -4.24 -7.38 8.71
N SER A 194 -5.00 -7.93 9.66
CA SER A 194 -6.32 -8.50 9.42
C SER A 194 -7.36 -7.67 10.11
N GLN A 195 -8.39 -7.25 9.38
CA GLN A 195 -9.38 -6.31 9.91
C GLN A 195 -10.18 -6.88 11.09
N VAL A 196 -10.39 -8.19 11.08
CA VAL A 196 -11.14 -8.90 12.12
C VAL A 196 -10.43 -10.22 12.39
N MET A 197 -10.32 -10.59 13.67
CA MET A 197 -9.84 -11.90 14.10
C MET A 197 -11.01 -12.77 14.57
N PRO A 198 -11.74 -13.43 13.64
CA PRO A 198 -12.77 -14.39 14.02
C PRO A 198 -12.15 -15.53 14.84
N ASP A 199 -12.94 -16.13 15.73
CA ASP A 199 -12.56 -17.29 16.54
C ASP A 199 -11.31 -17.10 17.43
N SER A 200 -10.89 -15.85 17.65
CA SER A 200 -9.77 -15.49 18.52
C SER A 200 -10.06 -15.65 20.01
N GLY A 201 -11.33 -15.80 20.38
CA GLY A 201 -11.80 -15.70 21.77
C GLY A 201 -11.73 -14.29 22.35
N TRP A 202 -11.41 -13.27 21.53
CA TRP A 202 -11.41 -11.88 21.95
C TRP A 202 -12.85 -11.34 22.05
N PRO A 203 -13.12 -10.41 22.99
CA PRO A 203 -14.45 -9.80 23.12
C PRO A 203 -14.83 -9.00 21.87
N ALA A 204 -16.14 -8.96 21.59
CA ALA A 204 -16.70 -8.08 20.58
C ALA A 204 -16.68 -6.64 21.09
N GLU A 205 -15.76 -5.83 20.55
CA GLU A 205 -15.52 -4.44 20.95
C GLU A 205 -15.70 -3.46 19.79
N CYS A 206 -15.69 -3.97 18.55
CA CYS A 206 -15.73 -3.18 17.33
C CYS A 206 -17.14 -3.12 16.75
N ARG A 207 -17.49 -1.94 16.22
CA ARG A 207 -18.79 -1.65 15.61
C ARG A 207 -18.72 -1.77 14.09
N PRO A 208 -19.85 -2.02 13.40
CA PRO A 208 -19.91 -1.97 11.95
C PRO A 208 -19.42 -0.62 11.41
N GLU A 209 -18.58 -0.65 10.37
CA GLU A 209 -17.98 0.56 9.78
C GLU A 209 -19.04 1.59 9.35
N PHE A 210 -20.13 1.11 8.75
CA PHE A 210 -21.20 1.92 8.17
C PHE A 210 -22.28 2.35 9.17
N ASN A 211 -22.25 1.86 10.42
CA ASN A 211 -23.23 2.18 11.44
C ASN A 211 -22.56 2.26 12.81
N GLN A 212 -21.97 3.41 13.10
CA GLN A 212 -21.29 3.66 14.37
C GLN A 212 -22.27 3.74 15.56
N GLN A 213 -23.57 3.86 15.30
CA GLN A 213 -24.60 3.83 16.35
C GLN A 213 -24.97 2.40 16.78
N ALA A 214 -24.72 1.40 15.93
CA ALA A 214 -24.95 0.00 16.27
C ALA A 214 -24.06 -0.46 17.44
N PRO A 215 -24.50 -1.47 18.22
CA PRO A 215 -23.66 -2.09 19.23
C PRO A 215 -22.43 -2.79 18.59
N PRO A 216 -21.36 -3.01 19.36
CA PRO A 216 -20.25 -3.85 18.90
C PRO A 216 -20.73 -5.25 18.46
N ASP A 217 -20.21 -5.73 17.34
CA ASP A 217 -20.61 -6.99 16.71
C ASP A 217 -19.44 -7.91 16.36
N HIS A 218 -18.19 -7.44 16.46
CA HIS A 218 -17.01 -8.23 16.15
C HIS A 218 -15.79 -7.87 17.02
N PRO A 219 -14.82 -8.80 17.18
CA PRO A 219 -13.59 -8.51 17.89
C PRO A 219 -12.68 -7.56 17.11
N GLN A 220 -11.66 -7.04 17.79
CA GLN A 220 -10.59 -6.29 17.16
C GLN A 220 -9.88 -7.11 16.06
N GLY A 221 -9.29 -6.37 15.11
CA GLY A 221 -8.33 -6.94 14.18
C GLY A 221 -6.95 -7.09 14.80
N ALA A 222 -5.99 -7.54 14.00
CA ALA A 222 -4.64 -7.83 14.47
C ALA A 222 -3.54 -7.42 13.50
N ILE A 223 -2.33 -7.24 14.05
CA ILE A 223 -1.07 -7.41 13.35
C ILE A 223 -0.68 -8.89 13.49
N LEU A 224 -0.41 -9.55 12.37
CA LEU A 224 0.20 -10.87 12.34
C LEU A 224 1.63 -10.74 11.86
N ILE A 225 2.54 -11.44 12.55
CA ILE A 225 3.96 -11.44 12.24
C ILE A 225 4.31 -12.80 11.67
N VAL A 226 4.77 -12.80 10.43
CA VAL A 226 5.12 -13.99 9.66
C VAL A 226 6.63 -14.11 9.59
N ASN A 227 7.20 -15.24 10.00
CA ASN A 227 8.60 -15.56 9.74
C ASN A 227 8.79 -15.87 8.25
N VAL A 228 9.53 -15.02 7.55
CA VAL A 228 9.70 -15.09 6.09
C VAL A 228 10.41 -16.36 5.66
N SER A 229 11.45 -16.79 6.39
CA SER A 229 12.17 -18.03 6.06
C SER A 229 11.27 -19.26 6.20
N LEU A 230 10.44 -19.30 7.25
CA LEU A 230 9.51 -20.40 7.45
C LEU A 230 8.36 -20.36 6.43
N ALA A 231 7.89 -19.16 6.04
CA ALA A 231 6.85 -19.01 5.02
C ALA A 231 7.26 -19.59 3.65
N LYS A 232 8.56 -19.62 3.34
CA LYS A 232 9.08 -20.17 2.07
C LYS A 232 8.99 -21.70 1.98
N THR A 233 8.81 -22.41 3.09
CA THR A 233 8.83 -23.89 3.14
C THR A 233 7.63 -24.48 3.86
N GLN A 234 7.08 -23.77 4.86
CA GLN A 234 5.91 -24.16 5.65
C GLN A 234 4.99 -22.95 5.91
N PRO A 235 4.34 -22.38 4.85
CA PRO A 235 3.47 -21.22 4.95
C PRO A 235 2.47 -21.26 6.11
N SER A 236 1.76 -22.38 6.29
CA SER A 236 0.71 -22.51 7.30
C SER A 236 1.21 -22.49 8.76
N LYS A 237 2.51 -22.61 8.99
CA LYS A 237 3.15 -22.58 10.32
C LYS A 237 4.01 -21.33 10.54
N SER A 238 3.95 -20.38 9.60
CA SER A 238 4.89 -19.26 9.58
C SER A 238 4.48 -18.06 10.42
N VAL A 239 3.23 -17.98 10.89
CA VAL A 239 2.80 -16.95 11.85
C VAL A 239 3.43 -17.22 13.21
N VAL A 240 4.23 -16.28 13.70
CA VAL A 240 4.95 -16.39 14.98
C VAL A 240 4.35 -15.51 16.08
N ALA A 241 3.52 -14.54 15.74
CA ALA A 241 2.80 -13.71 16.71
C ALA A 241 1.53 -13.11 16.08
N THR A 242 0.51 -12.93 16.92
CA THR A 242 -0.75 -12.26 16.60
C THR A 242 -1.04 -11.26 17.72
N VAL A 243 -1.14 -9.97 17.37
CA VAL A 243 -1.27 -8.87 18.34
C VAL A 243 -2.47 -8.01 18.00
N LYS A 244 -3.33 -7.72 18.98
CA LYS A 244 -4.48 -6.81 18.82
C LYS A 244 -4.06 -5.47 18.24
N ALA A 245 -4.79 -4.99 17.25
CA ALA A 245 -4.46 -3.76 16.51
C ALA A 245 -5.67 -2.84 16.31
N GLY A 246 -6.61 -2.87 17.26
CA GLY A 246 -7.79 -2.02 17.24
C GLY A 246 -8.86 -2.47 16.24
N CYS A 247 -9.83 -1.59 16.02
CA CYS A 247 -10.96 -1.89 15.14
C CYS A 247 -10.64 -1.64 13.67
N ASN A 248 -10.76 -2.71 12.86
CA ASN A 248 -10.51 -2.73 11.42
C ASN A 248 -9.16 -2.10 11.02
N PRO A 249 -8.00 -2.64 11.46
CA PRO A 249 -6.68 -2.22 11.00
C PRO A 249 -6.52 -2.48 9.50
N VAL A 250 -5.95 -1.51 8.75
CA VAL A 250 -5.95 -1.55 7.28
C VAL A 250 -4.56 -1.49 6.64
N ARG A 251 -3.76 -0.47 6.96
CA ARG A 251 -2.39 -0.34 6.47
C ARG A 251 -1.43 -0.41 7.65
N LEU A 252 -0.24 -0.92 7.35
CA LEU A 252 0.89 -0.95 8.26
C LEU A 252 2.12 -0.48 7.50
N VAL A 253 2.94 0.35 8.14
CA VAL A 253 4.29 0.71 7.67
C VAL A 253 5.25 0.65 8.84
N ILE A 254 6.53 0.38 8.57
CA ILE A 254 7.57 0.29 9.58
C ILE A 254 8.52 1.48 9.44
N SER A 255 8.94 2.05 10.57
CA SER A 255 9.97 3.09 10.62
C SER A 255 11.27 2.61 9.92
N PRO A 256 12.08 3.51 9.31
CA PRO A 256 13.29 3.10 8.59
C PRO A 256 14.26 2.23 9.40
N LYS A 257 14.36 2.48 10.72
CA LYS A 257 15.20 1.70 11.63
C LYS A 257 14.58 0.38 12.10
N GLY A 258 13.33 0.11 11.73
CA GLY A 258 12.64 -1.12 12.11
C GLY A 258 12.07 -1.13 13.53
N GLU A 259 12.11 -0.02 14.26
CA GLU A 259 11.82 0.03 15.71
C GLU A 259 10.33 0.21 16.02
N VAL A 260 9.60 0.90 15.15
CA VAL A 260 8.18 1.18 15.32
C VAL A 260 7.37 0.74 14.09
N ALA A 261 6.26 0.04 14.32
CA ALA A 261 5.23 -0.24 13.33
C ALA A 261 4.04 0.71 13.53
N TYR A 262 3.59 1.35 12.46
CA TYR A 262 2.48 2.29 12.45
C TYR A 262 1.29 1.65 11.74
N VAL A 263 0.14 1.59 12.39
CA VAL A 263 -1.07 0.93 11.88
C VAL A 263 -2.25 1.88 11.89
N THR A 264 -2.94 2.01 10.76
CA THR A 264 -4.22 2.75 10.70
C THR A 264 -5.33 1.83 11.18
N ALA A 265 -5.94 2.16 12.32
CA ALA A 265 -7.12 1.48 12.83
C ALA A 265 -8.36 2.27 12.40
N ARG A 266 -8.99 1.81 11.30
CA ARG A 266 -10.01 2.57 10.57
C ARG A 266 -11.27 2.79 11.42
N GLY A 267 -11.75 1.73 12.07
CA GLY A 267 -12.92 1.79 12.96
C GLY A 267 -12.65 2.61 14.23
N ASP A 268 -11.38 2.76 14.59
CA ASP A 268 -10.93 3.54 15.76
C ASP A 268 -10.66 5.02 15.45
N HIS A 269 -10.71 5.43 14.18
CA HIS A 269 -10.37 6.79 13.73
C HIS A 269 -8.96 7.24 14.18
N SER A 270 -8.05 6.26 14.30
CA SER A 270 -6.76 6.43 14.97
C SER A 270 -5.59 5.85 14.19
N LEU A 271 -4.42 6.45 14.36
CA LEU A 271 -3.14 5.81 14.12
C LEU A 271 -2.67 5.14 15.41
N LEU A 272 -2.28 3.87 15.33
CA LEU A 272 -1.63 3.12 16.40
C LEU A 272 -0.14 2.99 16.11
N ALA A 273 0.70 3.10 17.14
CA ALA A 273 2.14 2.91 17.05
C ALA A 273 2.57 1.77 17.99
N PHE A 274 3.34 0.82 17.45
CA PHE A 274 3.78 -0.37 18.16
C PHE A 274 5.30 -0.50 18.16
N ASP A 275 5.90 -0.84 19.31
CA ASP A 275 7.30 -1.28 19.38
C ASP A 275 7.43 -2.67 18.74
N THR A 276 8.23 -2.77 17.68
CA THR A 276 8.31 -3.99 16.86
C THR A 276 8.97 -5.16 17.58
N LYS A 277 9.85 -4.91 18.54
CA LYS A 277 10.48 -5.96 19.35
C LYS A 277 9.47 -6.51 20.34
N ARG A 278 8.70 -5.63 20.99
CA ARG A 278 7.64 -6.03 21.92
C ARG A 278 6.50 -6.77 21.25
N LEU A 279 6.21 -6.51 19.97
CA LEU A 279 5.25 -7.34 19.23
C LEU A 279 5.58 -8.84 19.27
N LEU A 280 6.86 -9.20 19.38
CA LEU A 280 7.34 -10.58 19.47
C LEU A 280 7.53 -11.07 20.91
N SER A 281 7.98 -10.20 21.83
CA SER A 281 8.39 -10.60 23.19
C SER A 281 7.39 -10.27 24.30
N ASP A 282 6.58 -9.22 24.13
CA ASP A 282 5.63 -8.70 25.12
C ASP A 282 4.52 -7.90 24.43
N SER A 283 3.59 -8.62 23.80
CA SER A 283 2.53 -8.03 23.00
C SER A 283 1.59 -7.14 23.81
N THR A 284 1.53 -7.32 25.14
CA THR A 284 0.67 -6.53 26.04
C THR A 284 1.15 -5.09 26.21
N HIS A 285 2.46 -4.85 26.09
CA HIS A 285 3.08 -3.52 26.18
C HIS A 285 3.69 -3.04 24.85
N ALA A 286 3.30 -3.68 23.74
CA ALA A 286 3.78 -3.32 22.41
C ALA A 286 3.15 -2.02 21.90
N LEU A 287 1.89 -1.72 22.25
CA LEU A 287 1.24 -0.46 21.88
C LEU A 287 1.86 0.71 22.67
N ILE A 288 2.54 1.61 21.96
CA ILE A 288 3.27 2.75 22.54
C ILE A 288 2.66 4.11 22.18
N GLY A 289 1.64 4.14 21.33
CA GLY A 289 0.92 5.37 21.00
C GLY A 289 -0.40 5.12 20.28
N ARG A 290 -1.39 5.97 20.56
CA ARG A 290 -2.69 6.02 19.88
C ARG A 290 -3.04 7.48 19.63
N VAL A 291 -3.12 7.88 18.37
CA VAL A 291 -3.38 9.26 17.97
C VAL A 291 -4.69 9.33 17.18
N PRO A 292 -5.69 10.15 17.60
CA PRO A 292 -6.89 10.37 16.81
C PRO A 292 -6.54 11.24 15.60
N VAL A 293 -6.61 10.67 14.39
CA VAL A 293 -6.13 11.33 13.16
C VAL A 293 -7.28 11.84 12.27
N GLY A 294 -8.51 11.50 12.61
CA GLY A 294 -9.70 11.82 11.83
C GLY A 294 -10.43 10.58 11.36
N THR A 295 -11.49 10.77 10.57
CA THR A 295 -12.44 9.72 10.23
C THR A 295 -11.84 8.68 9.27
N ALA A 296 -12.01 7.42 9.64
CA ALA A 296 -11.72 6.24 8.83
C ALA A 296 -10.35 6.29 8.12
N PRO A 297 -9.23 6.39 8.87
CA PRO A 297 -7.91 6.47 8.26
C PRO A 297 -7.55 5.18 7.53
N VAL A 298 -6.86 5.31 6.39
CA VAL A 298 -6.40 4.16 5.59
C VAL A 298 -4.93 4.28 5.20
N GLY A 299 -4.56 5.25 4.37
CA GLY A 299 -3.18 5.41 3.93
C GLY A 299 -2.28 5.85 5.09
N VAL A 300 -1.09 5.27 5.20
CA VAL A 300 -0.05 5.70 6.13
C VAL A 300 1.31 5.65 5.46
N GLY A 301 2.15 6.63 5.76
CA GLY A 301 3.52 6.72 5.25
C GLY A 301 4.46 7.31 6.30
N VAL A 302 5.74 6.96 6.20
CA VAL A 302 6.81 7.50 7.05
C VAL A 302 7.68 8.41 6.21
N ILE A 303 7.85 9.66 6.63
CA ILE A 303 8.59 10.69 5.89
C ILE A 303 9.71 11.29 6.75
N GLU A 304 10.59 12.08 6.12
CA GLU A 304 11.70 12.77 6.79
C GLU A 304 12.55 11.83 7.68
N ASP A 305 12.92 10.68 7.11
CA ASP A 305 13.74 9.64 7.75
C ASP A 305 13.18 9.12 9.09
N GLY A 306 11.86 9.09 9.21
CA GLY A 306 11.18 8.59 10.41
C GLY A 306 10.81 9.65 11.43
N ARG A 307 11.11 10.92 11.18
CA ARG A 307 10.72 12.02 12.08
C ARG A 307 9.23 12.33 12.05
N LYS A 308 8.56 12.07 10.91
CA LYS A 308 7.13 12.33 10.75
C LYS A 308 6.41 11.12 10.16
N VAL A 309 5.13 11.00 10.53
CA VAL A 309 4.18 10.03 9.96
C VAL A 309 3.05 10.80 9.31
N VAL A 310 2.61 10.37 8.14
CA VAL A 310 1.47 10.93 7.42
C VAL A 310 0.36 9.91 7.34
N VAL A 311 -0.88 10.33 7.55
CA VAL A 311 -2.05 9.45 7.55
C VAL A 311 -3.17 10.08 6.75
N THR A 312 -3.79 9.35 5.82
CA THR A 312 -4.95 9.87 5.06
C THR A 312 -6.24 9.57 5.79
N ASN A 313 -7.11 10.56 5.89
CA ASN A 313 -8.51 10.39 6.25
C ASN A 313 -9.28 9.94 5.00
N SER A 314 -9.83 8.74 5.06
CA SER A 314 -10.28 7.99 3.88
C SER A 314 -11.73 7.55 4.03
N ASN A 315 -12.59 8.49 4.44
CA ASN A 315 -14.00 8.23 4.65
C ASN A 315 -14.71 8.02 3.31
N ARG A 316 -14.98 6.76 2.98
CA ARG A 316 -15.74 6.36 1.78
C ARG A 316 -17.24 6.68 1.88
N PHE A 317 -17.72 7.09 3.05
CA PHE A 317 -19.11 7.45 3.33
C PHE A 317 -19.28 8.97 3.57
N ALA A 318 -18.32 9.78 3.12
CA ALA A 318 -18.48 11.23 3.09
C ALA A 318 -19.69 11.63 2.20
N GLY A 319 -20.29 12.79 2.47
CA GLY A 319 -21.58 13.19 1.88
C GLY A 319 -21.59 13.22 0.36
N GLY A 320 -20.51 13.70 -0.26
CA GLY A 320 -20.26 13.67 -1.70
C GLY A 320 -19.11 12.73 -2.06
N ALA A 321 -19.27 11.99 -3.16
CA ALA A 321 -18.26 11.06 -3.66
C ALA A 321 -16.90 11.76 -3.86
N ASP A 322 -16.89 13.02 -4.33
CA ASP A 322 -15.67 13.79 -4.62
C ASP A 322 -15.31 14.82 -3.54
N ASP A 323 -15.95 14.74 -2.36
CA ASP A 323 -15.66 15.64 -1.26
C ASP A 323 -14.18 15.56 -0.89
N ARG A 324 -13.51 16.72 -0.89
CA ARG A 324 -12.10 16.82 -0.50
C ARG A 324 -11.93 16.34 0.94
N GLN A 325 -10.89 15.53 1.15
CA GLN A 325 -10.52 15.03 2.47
C GLN A 325 -9.13 15.56 2.83
N THR A 326 -8.46 14.93 3.80
CA THR A 326 -7.18 15.42 4.31
C THR A 326 -6.19 14.29 4.57
N LEU A 327 -4.91 14.63 4.56
CA LEU A 327 -3.88 13.92 5.29
C LEU A 327 -3.62 14.65 6.60
N VAL A 328 -3.23 13.92 7.64
CA VAL A 328 -2.72 14.47 8.90
C VAL A 328 -1.24 14.12 9.02
N VAL A 329 -0.44 15.10 9.42
CA VAL A 329 1.01 14.96 9.63
C VAL A 329 1.29 14.94 11.13
N LEU A 330 2.06 13.95 11.56
CA LEU A 330 2.34 13.63 12.95
C LEU A 330 3.84 13.71 13.24
N ASN A 331 4.22 14.15 14.43
CA ASN A 331 5.57 13.98 14.96
C ASN A 331 5.72 12.58 15.55
N ALA A 332 6.60 11.76 14.95
CA ALA A 332 6.79 10.36 15.34
C ALA A 332 7.28 10.19 16.79
N SER A 333 8.05 11.14 17.30
CA SER A 333 8.57 11.09 18.68
C SER A 333 7.51 11.43 19.75
N ARG A 334 6.34 11.94 19.34
CA ARG A 334 5.29 12.42 20.25
C ARG A 334 4.02 11.58 20.24
N LEU A 335 4.01 10.42 19.57
CA LEU A 335 2.79 9.62 19.39
C LEU A 335 2.16 9.12 20.71
N ALA A 336 2.95 8.96 21.76
CA ALA A 336 2.46 8.65 23.11
C ALA A 336 1.61 9.79 23.72
N ALA A 337 1.78 11.03 23.22
CA ALA A 337 1.02 12.20 23.66
C ALA A 337 -0.33 12.37 22.92
N GLY A 338 -0.76 11.37 22.15
CA GLY A 338 -2.05 11.38 21.45
C GLY A 338 -2.17 12.56 20.48
N ALA A 339 -3.26 13.32 20.58
CA ALA A 339 -3.55 14.44 19.67
C ALA A 339 -2.43 15.52 19.65
N ALA A 340 -1.64 15.65 20.72
CA ALA A 340 -0.51 16.59 20.75
C ALA A 340 0.66 16.20 19.80
N ALA A 341 0.61 15.01 19.20
CA ALA A 341 1.53 14.61 18.14
C ALA A 341 1.22 15.24 16.78
N ILE A 342 0.01 15.78 16.60
CA ILE A 342 -0.46 16.34 15.33
C ILE A 342 0.23 17.68 15.05
N LEU A 343 0.87 17.76 13.88
CA LEU A 343 1.54 18.96 13.39
C LEU A 343 0.65 19.81 12.50
N GLY A 344 -0.33 19.18 11.85
CA GLY A 344 -1.28 19.84 10.95
C GLY A 344 -1.82 18.87 9.90
N SER A 345 -2.56 19.41 8.94
CA SER A 345 -3.15 18.66 7.83
C SER A 345 -2.67 19.17 6.47
N ILE A 346 -2.82 18.32 5.46
CA ILE A 346 -2.61 18.63 4.06
C ILE A 346 -3.95 18.31 3.35
N PRO A 347 -4.47 19.17 2.47
CA PRO A 347 -5.67 18.84 1.70
C PRO A 347 -5.42 17.61 0.82
N ALA A 348 -6.48 16.84 0.57
CA ALA A 348 -6.47 15.72 -0.37
C ALA A 348 -7.72 15.76 -1.25
N GLY A 349 -7.70 15.01 -2.34
CA GLY A 349 -8.89 14.73 -3.13
C GLY A 349 -9.92 13.86 -2.40
N GLY A 350 -10.93 13.40 -3.14
CA GLY A 350 -11.96 12.50 -2.64
C GLY A 350 -11.45 11.07 -2.46
N PHE A 351 -11.78 10.49 -1.31
CA PHE A 351 -11.42 9.13 -0.87
C PHE A 351 -9.93 8.80 -1.14
N PRO A 352 -8.99 9.48 -0.46
CA PRO A 352 -7.56 9.19 -0.56
C PRO A 352 -7.28 7.77 -0.07
N ARG A 353 -6.34 7.04 -0.68
CA ARG A 353 -6.11 5.62 -0.38
C ARG A 353 -4.67 5.26 -0.13
N GLU A 354 -3.83 5.30 -1.17
CA GLU A 354 -2.47 4.78 -1.09
C GLU A 354 -1.46 5.90 -1.14
N ILE A 355 -0.53 5.85 -0.20
CA ILE A 355 0.64 6.73 -0.12
C ILE A 355 1.86 5.97 -0.62
N ARG A 356 2.61 6.55 -1.54
CA ARG A 356 3.96 6.10 -1.90
C ARG A 356 4.90 7.29 -1.99
N LEU A 357 6.18 7.06 -1.69
CA LEU A 357 7.22 8.05 -1.89
C LEU A 357 7.93 7.79 -3.21
N THR A 358 8.36 8.86 -3.87
CA THR A 358 9.41 8.78 -4.89
C THR A 358 10.72 8.26 -4.27
N ALA A 359 11.63 7.75 -5.11
CA ALA A 359 12.88 7.15 -4.64
C ALA A 359 13.75 8.13 -3.82
N ASP A 360 13.73 9.41 -4.17
CA ASP A 360 14.39 10.50 -3.43
C ASP A 360 13.70 10.85 -2.09
N ARG A 361 12.51 10.29 -1.83
CA ARG A 361 11.67 10.54 -0.65
C ARG A 361 11.22 11.99 -0.46
N LEU A 362 11.30 12.82 -1.50
CA LEU A 362 10.92 14.23 -1.45
C LEU A 362 9.48 14.49 -1.91
N THR A 363 8.94 13.60 -2.76
CA THR A 363 7.56 13.71 -3.24
C THR A 363 6.72 12.55 -2.72
N LEU A 364 5.58 12.88 -2.13
CA LEU A 364 4.54 11.93 -1.79
C LEU A 364 3.53 11.84 -2.94
N LEU A 365 3.30 10.61 -3.39
CA LEU A 365 2.27 10.23 -4.35
C LEU A 365 1.05 9.72 -3.59
N LEU A 366 -0.10 10.34 -3.79
CA LEU A 366 -1.37 9.97 -3.19
C LEU A 366 -2.40 9.65 -4.27
N THR A 367 -3.02 8.48 -4.18
CA THR A 367 -4.18 8.15 -5.00
C THR A 367 -5.46 8.60 -4.33
N ASN A 368 -6.24 9.44 -5.01
CA ASN A 368 -7.56 9.85 -4.58
C ASN A 368 -8.61 9.11 -5.42
N PHE A 369 -9.21 8.08 -4.82
CA PHE A 369 -9.97 7.06 -5.54
C PHE A 369 -11.20 7.64 -6.23
N THR A 370 -12.07 8.35 -5.51
CA THR A 370 -13.34 8.83 -6.06
C THR A 370 -13.15 10.04 -6.96
N SER A 371 -12.31 10.99 -6.55
CA SER A 371 -11.97 12.16 -7.36
C SER A 371 -11.10 11.85 -8.58
N ARG A 372 -10.66 10.60 -8.75
CA ARG A 372 -9.87 10.10 -9.90
C ARG A 372 -8.61 10.91 -10.14
N THR A 373 -7.87 11.25 -9.08
CA THR A 373 -6.60 11.99 -9.21
C THR A 373 -5.43 11.23 -8.62
N LEU A 374 -4.26 11.38 -9.25
CA LEU A 374 -2.98 11.21 -8.59
C LEU A 374 -2.54 12.59 -8.07
N GLU A 375 -2.29 12.70 -6.79
CA GLU A 375 -1.82 13.91 -6.14
C GLU A 375 -0.34 13.77 -5.80
N LEU A 376 0.45 14.75 -6.22
CA LEU A 376 1.87 14.87 -5.94
C LEU A 376 2.06 15.98 -4.90
N ILE A 377 2.65 15.63 -3.77
CA ILE A 377 2.85 16.52 -2.64
C ILE A 377 4.35 16.65 -2.39
N ASP A 378 4.88 17.85 -2.57
CA ASP A 378 6.26 18.20 -2.26
C ASP A 378 6.44 18.37 -0.75
N LEU A 379 7.15 17.44 -0.13
CA LEU A 379 7.30 17.38 1.32
C LEU A 379 8.14 18.52 1.90
N GLN A 380 8.91 19.23 1.07
CA GLN A 380 9.72 20.38 1.51
C GLN A 380 8.95 21.69 1.46
N ARG A 381 7.98 21.80 0.55
CA ARG A 381 7.25 23.05 0.29
C ARG A 381 5.79 23.03 0.74
N VAL A 382 5.21 21.87 1.02
CA VAL A 382 3.79 21.76 1.38
C VAL A 382 3.51 22.48 2.72
N PRO A 383 2.59 23.47 2.75
CA PRO A 383 2.20 24.09 3.99
C PRO A 383 1.27 23.17 4.78
N LEU A 384 1.48 23.10 6.10
CA LEU A 384 0.55 22.43 7.00
C LEU A 384 -0.57 23.39 7.40
N GLN A 385 -1.81 22.94 7.26
CA GLN A 385 -2.99 23.64 7.75
C GLN A 385 -3.26 23.23 9.20
N PRO A 386 -3.86 24.10 10.03
CA PRO A 386 -4.38 23.69 11.33
C PRO A 386 -5.45 22.62 11.17
N VAL A 387 -5.42 21.59 12.01
CA VAL A 387 -6.52 20.62 12.05
C VAL A 387 -7.71 21.30 12.73
N GLY A 388 -8.85 21.39 12.04
CA GLY A 388 -10.09 21.90 12.60
C GLY A 388 -10.47 21.11 13.86
N ARG A 389 -10.83 21.81 14.93
CA ARG A 389 -11.26 21.20 16.20
C ARG A 389 -12.67 20.64 16.12
#